data_AF-A0A9Q6Z2F5-F1
#
_entry.id   AF-A0A9Q6Z2F5-F1
#
_cell.length_a   1.000
_cell.length_b   1.000
_cell.length_c   1.000
_cell.angle_alpha   90.00
_cell.angle_beta   90.00
_cell.angle_gamma   90.00
#
_symmetry.space_group_name_H-M   'P 1'
#
loop_
_entity.id
_entity.type
_entity.pdbx_description
1 polymer ?
#
loop_
_entity_poly.entity_id
_entity_poly.type
_entity_poly.pdbx_seq_one_letter_code
_entity_poly.pdbx_strand_id
1 'polypeptide(L)'
;MSQSVSQSVSQSDYKTKLHLPNTHFYFNAGVLLINVVEWEKCHVFEKSLQWIEYCKRNNIEFLYQDQDILNAIFANNVKYLDLRYNFTANALNRLKRVSKKERNQYEEATMPLAIIHYVGPKKSWHEKCSMLKANLFCHLFQQLENPPKEWKVENVPFIRKLKRFAKDLRHKIIYKIY
;
A
#
# COMPACT_ATOMS: atom_id res chain seq x y z
N MET A 1 -0.20 21.56 6.55
CA MET A 1 -1.63 21.20 6.62
C MET A 1 -1.89 20.12 5.56
N SER A 2 -1.90 18.84 5.95
CA SER A 2 -2.14 17.73 5.03
C SER A 2 -3.65 17.57 4.82
N GLN A 3 -4.18 18.20 3.77
CA GLN A 3 -5.55 17.93 3.36
C GLN A 3 -5.65 16.49 2.89
N SER A 4 -6.58 15.75 3.50
CA SER A 4 -7.09 14.49 3.01
C SER A 4 -7.55 14.68 1.57
N VAL A 5 -6.84 14.08 0.62
CA VAL A 5 -7.29 14.02 -0.78
C VAL A 5 -8.65 13.33 -0.79
N SER A 6 -9.64 14.13 -1.18
CA SER A 6 -11.04 13.79 -1.31
C SER A 6 -11.25 12.66 -2.31
N GLN A 7 -12.21 11.82 -1.99
CA GLN A 7 -12.80 10.85 -2.90
C GLN A 7 -13.43 11.59 -4.09
N SER A 8 -12.79 11.62 -5.27
CA SER A 8 -13.47 11.85 -6.56
C SER A 8 -12.62 11.67 -7.83
N VAL A 9 -11.34 11.32 -7.76
CA VAL A 9 -10.59 10.88 -8.95
C VAL A 9 -10.68 9.36 -9.03
N SER A 10 -11.39 8.83 -10.02
CA SER A 10 -11.37 7.37 -10.24
C SER A 10 -9.93 6.95 -10.56
N GLN A 11 -9.50 5.75 -10.15
CA GLN A 11 -8.14 5.28 -10.50
C GLN A 11 -7.89 5.38 -12.01
N SER A 12 -8.92 5.21 -12.84
CA SER A 12 -8.86 5.43 -14.29
C SER A 12 -8.46 6.87 -14.64
N ASP A 13 -9.07 7.88 -14.03
CA ASP A 13 -8.76 9.29 -14.32
C ASP A 13 -7.33 9.64 -13.91
N TYR A 14 -6.86 9.07 -12.79
CA TYR A 14 -5.49 9.30 -12.32
C TYR A 14 -4.43 8.63 -13.20
N LYS A 15 -4.65 7.38 -13.61
CA LYS A 15 -3.74 6.70 -14.57
C LYS A 15 -3.65 7.45 -15.90
N THR A 16 -4.80 7.94 -16.38
CA THR A 16 -4.86 8.75 -17.61
C THR A 16 -4.07 10.04 -17.44
N LYS A 17 -4.17 10.73 -16.29
CA LYS A 17 -3.36 11.92 -15.98
C LYS A 17 -1.86 11.66 -16.08
N LEU A 18 -1.42 10.47 -15.68
CA LEU A 18 -0.01 10.04 -15.75
C LEU A 18 0.39 9.44 -17.10
N HIS A 19 -0.50 9.46 -18.10
CA HIS A 19 -0.33 8.84 -19.42
C HIS A 19 0.05 7.34 -19.34
N LEU A 20 -0.45 6.63 -18.31
CA LEU A 20 -0.22 5.20 -18.17
C LEU A 20 -1.14 4.41 -19.12
N PRO A 21 -0.65 3.31 -19.74
CA PRO A 21 -1.48 2.45 -20.57
C PRO A 21 -2.72 1.95 -19.82
N ASN A 22 -3.85 1.81 -20.52
CA ASN A 22 -5.07 1.28 -19.91
C ASN A 22 -4.89 -0.14 -19.34
N THR A 23 -4.05 -0.94 -19.98
CA THR A 23 -3.66 -2.30 -19.58
C THR A 23 -2.74 -2.34 -18.36
N HIS A 24 -2.13 -1.21 -18.00
CA HIS A 24 -1.26 -1.12 -16.84
C HIS A 24 -2.09 -1.08 -15.55
N PHE A 25 -1.80 -1.99 -14.63
CA PHE A 25 -2.33 -1.97 -13.29
C PHE A 25 -1.37 -1.17 -12.40
N TYR A 26 -1.88 -0.11 -11.79
CA TYR A 26 -1.09 0.76 -10.94
C TYR A 26 -0.69 0.02 -9.65
N PHE A 27 0.60 -0.18 -9.42
CA PHE A 27 1.13 -0.93 -8.27
C PHE A 27 1.57 0.00 -7.12
N ASN A 28 1.59 -0.55 -5.91
CA ASN A 28 2.11 0.15 -4.73
C ASN A 28 3.62 -0.08 -4.57
N ALA A 29 4.38 0.97 -4.28
CA ALA A 29 5.84 0.91 -4.18
C ALA A 29 6.37 0.38 -2.83
N GLY A 30 5.51 0.09 -1.85
CA GLY A 30 5.95 -0.33 -0.51
C GLY A 30 6.45 -1.76 -0.41
N VAL A 31 6.15 -2.62 -1.38
CA VAL A 31 6.70 -3.97 -1.48
C VAL A 31 7.01 -4.25 -2.94
N LEU A 32 8.29 -4.45 -3.24
CA LEU A 32 8.81 -4.70 -4.59
C LEU A 32 9.81 -5.85 -4.54
N LEU A 33 9.70 -6.77 -5.49
CA LEU A 33 10.76 -7.72 -5.79
C LEU A 33 11.52 -7.20 -7.02
N ILE A 34 12.72 -6.69 -6.78
CA ILE A 34 13.50 -6.00 -7.81
C ILE A 34 14.52 -6.96 -8.43
N ASN A 35 14.49 -7.10 -9.75
CA ASN A 35 15.59 -7.70 -10.49
C ASN A 35 16.71 -6.66 -10.64
N VAL A 36 17.71 -6.74 -9.76
CA VAL A 36 18.79 -5.75 -9.68
C VAL A 36 19.62 -5.68 -10.97
N VAL A 37 19.88 -6.82 -11.62
CA VAL A 37 20.65 -6.88 -12.88
C VAL A 37 19.93 -6.11 -13.99
N GLU A 38 18.61 -6.27 -14.10
CA GLU A 38 17.82 -5.51 -15.09
C GLU A 38 17.60 -4.05 -14.66
N TRP A 39 17.55 -3.79 -13.35
CA TRP A 39 17.45 -2.43 -12.80
C TRP A 39 18.65 -1.57 -13.19
N GLU A 40 19.87 -2.11 -13.09
CA GLU A 40 21.09 -1.42 -13.50
C GLU A 40 21.09 -1.11 -15.01
N LYS A 41 20.78 -2.10 -15.84
CA LYS A 41 20.69 -1.92 -17.31
C LYS A 41 19.63 -0.89 -17.72
N CYS A 42 18.59 -0.72 -16.90
CA CYS A 42 17.52 0.22 -17.18
C CYS A 42 17.90 1.68 -16.91
N HIS A 43 19.03 1.97 -16.27
CA HIS A 43 19.42 3.34 -15.89
C HIS A 43 18.28 4.07 -15.17
N VAL A 44 17.78 3.44 -14.10
CA VAL A 44 16.51 3.82 -13.46
C VAL A 44 16.52 5.23 -12.90
N PHE A 45 17.65 5.68 -12.37
CA PHE A 45 17.79 7.04 -11.86
C PHE A 45 17.64 8.08 -12.98
N GLU A 46 18.35 7.88 -14.09
CA GLU A 46 18.30 8.75 -15.25
C GLU A 46 16.89 8.77 -15.87
N LYS A 47 16.25 7.61 -16.03
CA LYS A 47 14.86 7.52 -16.49
C LYS A 47 13.88 8.23 -15.55
N SER A 48 14.11 8.14 -14.24
CA SER A 48 13.30 8.83 -13.24
C SER A 48 13.39 10.35 -13.40
N LEU A 49 14.61 10.88 -13.56
CA LEU A 49 14.84 12.31 -13.80
C LEU A 49 14.22 12.77 -15.12
N GLN A 50 14.36 11.98 -16.19
CA GLN A 50 13.76 12.27 -17.49
C GLN A 50 12.23 12.32 -17.40
N TRP A 51 11.62 11.40 -16.65
CA TRP A 51 10.17 11.40 -16.45
C TRP A 51 9.69 12.59 -15.62
N ILE A 52 10.39 12.95 -14.55
CA ILE A 52 10.09 14.16 -13.76
C ILE A 52 10.16 15.42 -14.62
N GLU A 53 11.21 15.55 -15.44
CA GLU A 53 11.39 16.68 -16.34
C GLU A 53 10.31 16.70 -17.45
N TYR A 54 9.94 15.53 -17.97
CA TYR A 54 8.79 15.40 -18.88
C TYR A 54 7.49 15.88 -18.22
N CYS A 55 7.21 15.46 -16.99
CA CYS A 55 6.03 15.89 -16.25
C CYS A 55 6.02 17.41 -16.06
N LYS A 56 7.17 18.00 -15.69
CA LYS A 56 7.33 19.45 -15.54
C LYS A 56 7.05 20.20 -16.83
N ARG A 57 7.61 19.76 -17.96
CA ARG A 57 7.43 20.40 -19.28
C ARG A 57 5.98 20.33 -19.78
N ASN A 58 5.25 19.28 -19.40
CA ASN A 58 3.87 19.05 -19.85
C ASN A 58 2.82 19.43 -18.79
N ASN A 59 3.20 20.10 -17.70
CA ASN A 59 2.31 20.45 -16.58
C ASN A 59 1.54 19.24 -16.00
N ILE A 60 2.18 18.07 -15.98
CA ILE A 60 1.61 16.84 -15.39
C ILE A 60 1.98 16.80 -13.92
N GLU A 61 0.99 17.01 -13.06
CA GLU A 61 1.16 16.83 -11.62
C GLU A 61 0.96 15.36 -11.22
N PHE A 62 1.91 14.83 -10.46
CA PHE A 62 1.88 13.51 -9.86
C PHE A 62 1.85 13.62 -8.33
N LEU A 63 1.10 12.74 -7.65
CA LEU A 63 0.71 12.89 -6.24
C LEU A 63 1.44 11.94 -5.29
N TYR A 64 1.89 10.80 -5.79
CA TYR A 64 2.44 9.69 -5.01
C TYR A 64 3.96 9.53 -5.19
N GLN A 65 4.63 10.59 -5.62
CA GLN A 65 6.09 10.74 -5.59
C GLN A 65 6.81 9.58 -6.34
N ASP A 66 7.70 8.85 -5.66
CA ASP A 66 8.44 7.72 -6.19
C ASP A 66 7.52 6.62 -6.76
N GLN A 67 6.35 6.42 -6.18
CA GLN A 67 5.40 5.42 -6.69
C GLN A 67 4.91 5.74 -8.10
N ASP A 68 4.62 7.01 -8.40
CA ASP A 68 4.19 7.41 -9.75
C ASP A 68 5.32 7.26 -10.76
N ILE A 69 6.54 7.66 -10.36
CA ILE A 69 7.74 7.52 -11.18
C ILE A 69 7.94 6.05 -11.56
N LEU A 70 7.89 5.14 -10.58
CA LEU A 70 8.07 3.71 -10.80
C LEU A 70 6.97 3.12 -11.69
N ASN A 71 5.70 3.50 -11.48
CA ASN A 71 4.61 3.04 -12.34
C ASN A 71 4.79 3.51 -13.79
N ALA A 72 5.29 4.73 -14.00
CA ALA A 72 5.48 5.26 -15.34
C ALA A 72 6.67 4.64 -16.07
N ILE A 73 7.86 4.59 -15.44
CA ILE A 73 9.07 4.10 -16.12
C ILE A 73 9.04 2.58 -16.34
N PHE A 74 8.25 1.85 -15.55
CA PHE A 74 8.09 0.40 -15.66
C PHE A 74 6.71 -0.04 -16.17
N ALA A 75 5.94 0.87 -16.77
CA ALA A 75 4.55 0.59 -17.19
C ALA A 75 4.42 -0.70 -18.04
N ASN A 76 5.42 -0.97 -18.86
CA ASN A 76 5.51 -2.14 -19.76
C ASN A 76 6.47 -3.24 -19.28
N ASN A 77 7.08 -3.10 -18.10
CA ASN A 77 8.08 -4.05 -17.57
C ASN A 77 7.83 -4.34 -16.09
N VAL A 78 6.65 -4.86 -15.78
CA VAL A 78 6.23 -5.20 -14.42
C VAL A 78 5.53 -6.56 -14.40
N LYS A 79 5.82 -7.34 -13.36
CA LYS A 79 5.06 -8.56 -13.02
C LYS A 79 4.30 -8.30 -11.73
N TYR A 80 3.01 -8.57 -11.74
CA TYR A 80 2.14 -8.38 -10.59
C TYR A 80 2.12 -9.64 -9.73
N LEU A 81 2.24 -9.47 -8.42
CA LEU A 81 2.15 -10.55 -7.44
C LEU A 81 0.78 -10.55 -6.78
N ASP A 82 0.47 -11.68 -6.15
CA ASP A 82 -0.73 -11.83 -5.30
C ASP A 82 -0.78 -10.72 -4.23
N LEU A 83 -1.97 -10.13 -4.04
CA LEU A 83 -2.19 -9.02 -3.11
C LEU A 83 -1.88 -9.39 -1.65
N ARG A 84 -1.76 -10.67 -1.32
CA ARG A 84 -1.31 -11.16 0.01
C ARG A 84 0.07 -10.64 0.41
N TYR A 85 0.91 -10.27 -0.55
CA TYR A 85 2.26 -9.75 -0.31
C TYR A 85 2.30 -8.21 -0.18
N ASN A 86 1.19 -7.51 -0.42
CA ASN A 86 1.11 -6.06 -0.19
C ASN A 86 -0.32 -5.67 0.19
N PHE A 87 -0.81 -6.21 1.32
CA PHE A 87 -2.21 -6.05 1.70
C PHE A 87 -2.44 -4.74 2.47
N THR A 88 -3.23 -3.84 1.89
CA THR A 88 -3.48 -2.49 2.44
C THR A 88 -4.91 -2.31 2.96
N ALA A 89 -5.19 -1.19 3.64
CA ALA A 89 -6.57 -0.82 4.00
C ALA A 89 -7.48 -0.65 2.76
N ASN A 90 -6.92 -0.19 1.64
CA ASN A 90 -7.66 -0.02 0.38
C ASN A 90 -8.03 -1.38 -0.21
N ALA A 91 -7.09 -2.33 -0.22
CA ALA A 91 -7.34 -3.72 -0.60
C ALA A 91 -8.47 -4.35 0.24
N LEU A 92 -8.40 -4.20 1.57
CA LEU A 92 -9.45 -4.67 2.47
C LEU A 92 -10.82 -4.07 2.14
N ASN A 93 -10.89 -2.76 1.91
CA ASN A 93 -12.14 -2.09 1.56
C ASN A 93 -12.67 -2.54 0.19
N ARG A 94 -11.79 -2.74 -0.79
CA ARG A 94 -12.12 -3.25 -2.13
C ARG A 94 -12.73 -4.66 -2.04
N LEU A 95 -12.08 -5.58 -1.33
CA LEU A 95 -12.58 -6.95 -1.14
C LEU A 95 -13.93 -7.01 -0.42
N LYS A 96 -14.23 -6.05 0.45
CA LYS A 96 -15.50 -5.98 1.20
C LYS A 96 -16.65 -5.36 0.39
N ARG A 97 -16.36 -4.48 -0.56
CA ARG A 97 -17.37 -3.66 -1.26
C ARG A 97 -17.68 -4.15 -2.66
N VAL A 98 -16.69 -4.71 -3.35
CA VAL A 98 -16.80 -5.12 -4.75
C VAL A 98 -16.89 -6.63 -4.81
N SER A 99 -17.81 -7.18 -5.62
CA SER A 99 -17.97 -8.62 -5.74
C SER A 99 -16.75 -9.26 -6.43
N LYS A 100 -16.53 -10.57 -6.20
CA LYS A 100 -15.41 -11.29 -6.84
C LYS A 100 -15.46 -11.26 -8.37
N LYS A 101 -16.65 -11.19 -8.95
CA LYS A 101 -16.84 -11.17 -10.43
C LYS A 101 -16.42 -9.84 -11.07
N GLU A 102 -16.41 -8.76 -10.30
CA GLU A 102 -16.08 -7.40 -10.77
C GLU A 102 -14.63 -7.00 -10.51
N ARG A 103 -13.87 -7.84 -9.79
CA ARG A 103 -12.46 -7.61 -9.49
C ARG A 103 -11.59 -8.22 -10.58
N ASN A 104 -10.51 -7.53 -10.92
CA ASN A 104 -9.49 -8.10 -11.79
C ASN A 104 -8.62 -9.11 -11.03
N GLN A 105 -7.86 -9.93 -11.76
CA GLN A 105 -7.03 -11.00 -11.18
C GLN A 105 -5.98 -10.53 -10.17
N TYR A 106 -5.56 -9.26 -10.23
CA TYR A 106 -4.57 -8.66 -9.32
C TYR A 106 -5.20 -7.98 -8.09
N GLU A 107 -6.53 -7.99 -7.98
CA GLU A 107 -7.28 -7.46 -6.83
C GLU A 107 -7.69 -8.54 -5.83
N GLU A 108 -7.29 -9.80 -6.06
CA GLU A 108 -7.49 -10.92 -5.15
C GLU A 108 -6.27 -11.14 -4.24
N ALA A 109 -6.54 -11.57 -3.00
CA ALA A 109 -5.50 -11.95 -2.05
C ALA A 109 -5.68 -13.41 -1.64
N THR A 110 -4.66 -14.24 -1.85
CA THR A 110 -4.65 -15.61 -1.33
C THR A 110 -4.35 -15.61 0.17
N MET A 111 -5.20 -16.29 0.94
CA MET A 111 -5.04 -16.39 2.39
C MET A 111 -4.08 -17.53 2.78
N PRO A 112 -3.35 -17.43 3.91
CA PRO A 112 -3.30 -16.28 4.82
C PRO A 112 -2.53 -15.09 4.22
N LEU A 113 -2.81 -13.88 4.71
CA LEU A 113 -2.02 -12.71 4.33
C LEU A 113 -0.56 -12.88 4.73
N ALA A 114 0.36 -12.53 3.84
CA ALA A 114 1.80 -12.63 4.09
C ALA A 114 2.34 -11.30 4.64
N ILE A 115 1.97 -10.17 4.03
CA ILE A 115 2.45 -8.83 4.41
C ILE A 115 1.27 -7.87 4.49
N ILE A 116 1.11 -7.24 5.65
CA ILE A 116 0.12 -6.17 5.88
C ILE A 116 0.86 -4.83 5.86
N HIS A 117 0.51 -4.00 4.89
CA HIS A 117 1.17 -2.72 4.67
C HIS A 117 0.30 -1.55 5.18
N TYR A 118 0.77 -0.89 6.24
CA TYR A 118 0.14 0.27 6.86
C TYR A 118 0.41 1.57 6.06
N VAL A 119 -0.22 1.67 4.88
CA VAL A 119 -0.16 2.85 3.99
C VAL A 119 -0.82 4.09 4.61
N GLY A 120 -0.36 5.26 4.20
CA GLY A 120 -0.89 6.54 4.67
C GLY A 120 -0.42 6.93 6.09
N PRO A 121 -1.07 7.91 6.72
CA PRO A 121 -0.56 8.55 7.94
C PRO A 121 -0.77 7.75 9.23
N LYS A 122 -1.69 6.78 9.24
CA LYS A 122 -2.01 5.98 10.44
C LYS A 122 -1.18 4.69 10.45
N LYS A 123 -0.24 4.60 11.39
CA LYS A 123 0.69 3.47 11.51
C LYS A 123 0.30 2.55 12.66
N SER A 124 0.77 1.30 12.64
CA SER A 124 0.42 0.29 13.66
C SER A 124 0.84 0.68 15.09
N TRP A 125 1.89 1.50 15.22
CA TRP A 125 2.36 2.09 16.48
C TRP A 125 1.55 3.31 16.96
N HIS A 126 0.57 3.79 16.19
CA HIS A 126 -0.34 4.85 16.63
C HIS A 126 -1.54 4.24 17.38
N GLU A 127 -1.96 4.91 18.46
CA GLU A 127 -3.11 4.58 19.28
C GLU A 127 -4.38 4.53 18.42
N LYS A 128 -4.57 5.50 17.53
CA LYS A 128 -5.78 5.61 16.69
C LYS A 128 -5.79 4.71 15.46
N CYS A 129 -4.77 3.86 15.26
CA CYS A 129 -4.79 2.88 14.19
C CYS A 129 -5.90 1.83 14.42
N SER A 130 -6.63 1.49 13.37
CA SER A 130 -7.68 0.46 13.39
C SER A 130 -7.55 -0.51 12.21
N MET A 131 -6.40 -0.50 11.52
CA MET A 131 -6.12 -1.42 10.42
C MET A 131 -5.95 -2.85 10.94
N LEU A 132 -6.11 -3.81 10.03
CA LEU A 132 -6.02 -5.24 10.33
C LEU A 132 -4.70 -5.59 11.04
N LYS A 133 -4.76 -6.46 12.04
CA LYS A 133 -3.59 -6.91 12.84
C LYS A 133 -2.77 -5.79 13.50
N ALA A 134 -3.31 -4.59 13.71
CA ALA A 134 -2.54 -3.51 14.33
C ALA A 134 -1.97 -3.85 15.74
N ASN A 135 -2.60 -4.79 16.46
CA ASN A 135 -2.07 -5.30 17.73
C ASN A 135 -0.79 -6.14 17.60
N LEU A 136 -0.52 -6.71 16.41
CA LEU A 136 0.67 -7.52 16.17
C LEU A 136 1.94 -6.70 16.38
N PHE A 137 1.96 -5.44 15.94
CA PHE A 137 3.08 -4.53 16.20
C PHE A 137 3.32 -4.37 17.71
N CYS A 138 2.28 -4.11 18.50
CA CYS A 138 2.43 -3.96 19.95
C CYS A 138 3.00 -5.23 20.60
N HIS A 139 2.57 -6.40 20.13
CA HIS A 139 3.08 -7.68 20.61
C HIS A 139 4.56 -7.89 20.27
N LEU A 140 4.94 -7.66 19.01
CA LEU A 140 6.34 -7.79 18.57
C LEU A 140 7.26 -6.77 19.25
N PHE A 141 6.81 -5.53 19.43
CA PHE A 141 7.58 -4.49 20.10
C PHE A 141 7.88 -4.84 21.56
N GLN A 142 6.94 -5.50 22.24
CA GLN A 142 7.13 -5.98 23.62
C GLN A 142 8.12 -7.16 23.73
N GLN A 143 8.43 -7.83 22.62
CA GLN A 143 9.39 -8.94 22.57
C GLN A 143 10.83 -8.49 22.31
N LEU A 144 11.05 -7.21 22.02
CA LEU A 144 12.39 -6.69 21.78
C LEU A 144 13.22 -6.72 23.05
N GLU A 145 14.43 -7.28 22.94
CA GLU A 145 15.45 -7.18 23.97
C GLU A 145 16.09 -5.79 23.88
N ASN A 146 15.99 -5.00 24.94
CA ASN A 146 16.61 -3.67 25.07
C ASN A 146 16.25 -2.66 23.96
N PRO A 147 14.96 -2.31 23.75
CA PRO A 147 14.60 -1.27 22.79
C PRO A 147 15.21 0.09 23.20
N PRO A 148 15.76 0.87 22.26
CA PRO A 148 16.28 2.21 22.56
C PRO A 148 15.23 3.09 23.24
N LYS A 149 15.63 3.88 24.24
CA LYS A 149 14.69 4.72 25.03
C LYS A 149 14.04 5.82 24.19
N GLU A 150 14.67 6.17 23.08
CA GLU A 150 14.20 7.17 22.12
C GLU A 150 13.04 6.66 21.26
N TRP A 151 12.80 5.34 21.22
CA TRP A 151 11.72 4.73 20.45
C TRP A 151 10.36 5.04 21.09
N LYS A 152 9.61 5.93 20.46
CA LYS A 152 8.28 6.33 20.90
C LYS A 152 7.23 5.45 20.24
N VAL A 153 6.50 4.69 21.05
CA VAL A 153 5.27 3.99 20.67
C VAL A 153 4.12 4.56 21.48
N GLU A 154 3.01 4.88 20.83
CA GLU A 154 1.84 5.40 21.54
C GLU A 154 1.24 4.30 22.43
N ASN A 155 0.92 4.64 23.68
CA ASN A 155 0.24 3.71 24.57
C ASN A 155 -1.16 3.41 24.04
N VAL A 156 -1.44 2.15 23.71
CA VAL A 156 -2.76 1.71 23.23
C VAL A 156 -3.59 1.18 24.39
N PRO A 157 -4.72 1.82 24.77
CA PRO A 157 -5.56 1.35 25.87
C PRO A 157 -6.08 -0.08 25.67
N PHE A 158 -6.22 -0.84 26.76
CA PHE A 158 -6.70 -2.23 26.72
C PHE A 158 -8.02 -2.40 25.96
N ILE A 159 -9.00 -1.53 26.22
CA ILE A 159 -10.30 -1.53 25.52
C ILE A 159 -10.11 -1.39 24.01
N ARG A 160 -9.14 -0.61 23.56
CA ARG A 160 -8.85 -0.43 22.12
C ARG A 160 -8.17 -1.66 21.53
N LYS A 161 -7.26 -2.30 22.26
CA LYS A 161 -6.67 -3.60 21.87
C LYS A 161 -7.76 -4.65 21.69
N LEU A 162 -8.73 -4.74 22.62
CA LEU A 162 -9.87 -5.65 22.51
C LEU A 162 -10.76 -5.34 21.29
N LYS A 163 -11.07 -4.06 21.03
CA LYS A 163 -11.81 -3.63 19.83
C LYS A 163 -11.09 -4.01 18.53
N ARG A 164 -9.76 -3.84 18.47
CA ARG A 164 -8.93 -4.25 17.33
C ARG A 164 -8.99 -5.77 17.12
N PHE A 165 -8.85 -6.55 18.19
CA PHE A 165 -8.95 -8.01 18.15
C PHE A 165 -10.32 -8.49 17.65
N ALA A 166 -11.41 -7.95 18.21
CA ALA A 166 -12.77 -8.27 17.77
C ALA A 166 -12.98 -7.93 16.28
N LYS A 167 -12.40 -6.82 15.80
CA LYS A 167 -12.44 -6.44 14.39
C LYS A 167 -11.68 -7.44 13.50
N ASP A 168 -10.50 -7.88 13.91
CA ASP A 168 -9.72 -8.89 13.19
C ASP A 168 -10.47 -10.23 13.12
N LEU A 169 -11.09 -10.65 14.24
CA LEU A 169 -11.92 -11.86 14.29
C LEU A 169 -13.14 -11.74 13.36
N ARG A 170 -13.83 -10.60 13.37
CA ARG A 170 -14.93 -10.31 12.44
C ARG A 170 -14.46 -10.43 10.99
N HIS A 171 -13.29 -9.90 10.64
CA HIS A 171 -12.76 -10.00 9.29
C HIS A 171 -12.46 -11.44 8.87
N LYS A 172 -11.90 -12.24 9.78
CA LYS A 172 -11.65 -13.66 9.55
C LYS A 172 -12.93 -14.47 9.37
N ILE A 173 -13.95 -14.24 10.22
CA ILE A 173 -15.18 -15.04 10.20
C ILE A 173 -16.08 -14.65 9.02
N ILE A 174 -16.35 -13.35 8.85
CA ILE A 174 -17.34 -12.84 7.89
C ILE A 174 -16.74 -12.73 6.49
N TYR A 175 -15.56 -12.10 6.37
CA TYR A 175 -14.97 -11.82 5.06
C TYR A 175 -13.91 -12.84 4.64
N LYS A 176 -13.61 -13.83 5.50
CA LYS A 176 -12.55 -14.83 5.27
C LYS A 176 -11.17 -14.21 5.01
N ILE A 177 -10.90 -13.04 5.60
CA ILE A 177 -9.62 -12.33 5.50
C ILE A 177 -8.84 -12.49 6.80
N TYR A 178 -7.65 -13.11 6.78
CA TYR A 178 -6.89 -13.43 7.99
C TYR A 178 -5.38 -13.45 7.85
#